data_AF-A0A820PLE1-F1
#
_entry.id   AF-A0A820PLE1-F1
#
_cell.length_a   1.000
_cell.length_b   1.000
_cell.length_c   1.000
_cell.angle_alpha   90.00
_cell.angle_beta   90.00
_cell.angle_gamma   90.00
#
_symmetry.space_group_name_H-M   'P 1'
#
loop_
_entity.id
_entity.type
_entity.pdbx_description
1 polymer ?
#
loop_
_entity_poly.entity_id
_entity_poly.type
_entity_poly.pdbx_seq_one_letter_code
_entity_poly.pdbx_strand_id
1 'polypeptide(L)'
;VFGMVSSNMFLLTQALQSIIIGPQLTDNTNNQSGPAFPDFDRMEDFWQFMTDIAPSAFFTETWYNNNNVTEYGYVLFENRLLGGIQMRQKKVRNNSCLVADDFKNEILFCYNSYAPVYEDQVSFGPCENLDA
;
A
#
# COMPACT_ATOMS: atom_id res chain seq x y z
N VAL A 1 18.80 -18.11 -24.70
CA VAL A 1 17.98 -17.46 -23.66
C VAL A 1 16.54 -18.01 -23.61
N PHE A 2 16.02 -18.63 -24.68
CA PHE A 2 14.69 -19.26 -24.80
C PHE A 2 14.27 -20.35 -23.80
N GLY A 3 15.08 -20.72 -22.80
CA GLY A 3 14.75 -21.78 -21.84
C GLY A 3 14.25 -21.28 -20.48
N MET A 4 14.72 -20.12 -20.02
CA MET A 4 14.38 -19.58 -18.69
C MET A 4 13.26 -18.54 -18.73
N VAL A 5 12.94 -17.98 -19.90
CA VAL A 5 11.89 -16.97 -20.10
C VAL A 5 10.93 -17.43 -21.19
N SER A 6 9.63 -17.44 -20.87
CA SER A 6 8.55 -17.74 -21.81
C SER A 6 8.04 -16.44 -22.46
N SER A 7 7.55 -16.53 -23.70
CA SER A 7 6.86 -15.42 -24.37
C SER A 7 5.61 -14.95 -23.62
N ASN A 8 4.98 -15.84 -22.84
CA ASN A 8 3.76 -15.54 -22.09
C ASN A 8 4.02 -14.73 -20.81
N MET A 9 5.29 -14.57 -20.40
CA MET A 9 5.66 -13.83 -19.19
C MET A 9 5.15 -12.37 -19.24
N PHE A 10 5.22 -11.74 -20.40
CA PHE A 10 4.73 -10.37 -20.60
C PHE A 10 3.23 -10.25 -20.30
N LEU A 11 2.43 -11.19 -20.81
CA LEU A 11 0.97 -11.21 -20.61
C LEU A 11 0.61 -11.45 -19.14
N LEU A 12 1.35 -12.34 -18.46
CA LEU A 12 1.16 -12.57 -17.03
C LEU A 12 1.43 -11.29 -16.23
N THR A 13 2.54 -10.61 -16.48
CA THR A 13 2.87 -9.35 -15.79
C THR A 13 1.86 -8.24 -16.09
N GLN A 14 1.35 -8.16 -17.32
CA GLN A 14 0.35 -7.18 -17.71
C GLN A 14 -1.00 -7.41 -17.01
N ALA A 15 -1.44 -8.67 -16.94
CA ALA A 15 -2.66 -9.03 -16.23
C ALA A 15 -2.56 -8.71 -14.73
N LEU A 16 -1.45 -9.09 -14.08
CA LEU A 16 -1.20 -8.76 -12.67
C LEU A 16 -1.12 -7.26 -12.41
N GLN A 17 -0.51 -6.50 -13.33
CA GLN A 17 -0.46 -5.04 -13.22
C GLN A 17 -1.85 -4.42 -13.33
N SER A 18 -2.71 -4.94 -14.22
CA SER A 18 -4.06 -4.40 -14.45
C SER A 18 -4.99 -4.54 -13.24
N ILE A 19 -4.79 -5.54 -12.38
CA ILE A 19 -5.63 -5.73 -11.18
C ILE A 19 -5.12 -4.99 -9.95
N ILE A 20 -3.82 -4.69 -9.86
CA ILE A 20 -3.25 -3.98 -8.70
C ILE A 20 -3.16 -2.49 -8.98
N ILE A 21 -2.61 -2.09 -10.12
CA ILE A 21 -2.29 -0.69 -10.45
C ILE A 21 -3.41 -0.03 -11.26
N GLY A 22 -4.09 -0.83 -12.10
CA GLY A 22 -5.10 -0.38 -13.04
C GLY A 22 -6.44 0.10 -12.44
N PRO A 23 -6.95 -0.46 -11.32
CA PRO A 23 -8.24 -0.03 -10.81
C PRO A 23 -8.18 1.41 -10.30
N GLN A 24 -9.23 2.16 -10.60
CA GLN A 24 -9.42 3.52 -10.10
C GLN A 24 -10.20 3.47 -8.78
N LEU A 25 -9.85 4.36 -7.86
CA LEU A 25 -10.64 4.54 -6.65
C LEU A 25 -12.04 5.04 -7.00
N THR A 26 -13.05 4.64 -6.23
CA THR A 26 -14.41 5.18 -6.39
C THR A 26 -14.70 6.13 -5.23
N ASP A 27 -14.94 7.40 -5.53
CA ASP A 27 -15.38 8.35 -4.50
C ASP A 27 -16.87 8.13 -4.20
N ASN A 28 -17.13 7.58 -3.01
CA ASN A 28 -18.49 7.29 -2.52
C ASN A 28 -19.35 8.55 -2.34
N THR A 29 -18.75 9.76 -2.34
CA THR A 29 -19.49 11.01 -2.13
C THR A 29 -20.02 11.63 -3.41
N ASN A 30 -19.33 11.45 -4.54
CA ASN A 30 -19.66 12.14 -5.79
C ASN A 30 -19.88 11.20 -7.00
N ASN A 31 -19.80 9.87 -6.82
CA ASN A 31 -19.80 8.89 -7.91
C ASN A 31 -18.77 9.21 -9.01
N GLN A 32 -17.67 9.87 -8.63
CA GLN A 32 -16.58 10.21 -9.53
C GLN A 32 -15.47 9.17 -9.40
N SER A 33 -14.82 8.90 -10.53
CA SER A 33 -13.63 8.05 -10.55
C SER A 33 -12.45 8.84 -9.98
N GLY A 34 -11.89 8.34 -8.89
CA GLY A 34 -10.69 8.85 -8.26
C GLY A 34 -9.42 8.45 -9.01
N PRO A 35 -8.24 8.85 -8.48
CA PRO A 35 -6.97 8.50 -9.08
C PRO A 35 -6.72 6.99 -9.08
N ALA A 36 -5.92 6.52 -10.03
CA ALA A 36 -5.36 5.18 -10.00
C ALA A 36 -4.12 5.16 -9.08
N PHE A 37 -3.62 3.97 -8.74
CA PHE A 37 -2.43 3.80 -7.87
C PHE A 37 -1.21 4.69 -8.21
N PRO A 38 -0.81 4.91 -9.48
CA PRO A 38 0.36 5.74 -9.78
C PRO A 38 0.11 7.24 -9.60
N ASP A 39 -1.16 7.65 -9.51
CA ASP A 39 -1.58 9.06 -9.46
C ASP A 39 -2.00 9.50 -8.05
N PHE A 40 -1.72 8.70 -7.02
CA PHE A 40 -2.03 9.04 -5.62
C PHE A 40 -1.22 10.26 -5.16
N ASP A 41 -1.93 11.29 -4.69
CA ASP A 41 -1.33 12.53 -4.19
C ASP A 41 -1.53 12.68 -2.66
N ARG A 42 -2.52 11.99 -2.08
CA ARG A 42 -2.87 12.08 -0.66
C ARG A 42 -2.66 10.75 0.06
N MET A 43 -2.44 10.87 1.37
CA MET A 43 -2.41 9.70 2.26
C MET A 43 -3.77 8.99 2.32
N GLU A 44 -4.86 9.74 2.14
CA GLU A 44 -6.23 9.22 2.15
C GLU A 44 -6.45 8.23 1.01
N ASP A 45 -5.96 8.53 -0.19
CA ASP A 45 -6.06 7.65 -1.37
C ASP A 45 -5.39 6.30 -1.13
N PHE A 46 -4.24 6.30 -0.45
CA PHE A 46 -3.53 5.08 -0.09
C PHE A 46 -4.37 4.20 0.88
N TRP A 47 -4.96 4.79 1.91
CA TRP A 47 -5.80 4.04 2.85
C TRP A 47 -7.10 3.55 2.22
N GLN A 48 -7.68 4.33 1.30
CA GLN A 48 -8.84 3.90 0.54
C GLN A 48 -8.49 2.71 -0.36
N PHE A 49 -7.36 2.76 -1.07
CA PHE A 49 -6.86 1.65 -1.87
C PHE A 49 -6.69 0.37 -1.04
N MET A 50 -6.08 0.48 0.14
CA MET A 50 -5.86 -0.66 1.03
C MET A 50 -7.15 -1.27 1.57
N THR A 51 -8.23 -0.50 1.64
CA THR A 51 -9.53 -0.95 2.16
C THR A 51 -10.42 -1.51 1.06
N ASP A 52 -10.46 -0.84 -0.10
CA ASP A 52 -11.45 -1.12 -1.15
C ASP A 52 -10.86 -2.05 -2.24
N ILE A 53 -9.68 -1.72 -2.75
CA ILE A 53 -9.09 -2.39 -3.92
C ILE A 53 -8.19 -3.56 -3.51
N ALA A 54 -7.32 -3.38 -2.50
CA ALA A 54 -6.35 -4.40 -2.13
C ALA A 54 -7.00 -5.76 -1.75
N PRO A 55 -8.12 -5.81 -0.97
CA PRO A 55 -8.75 -7.07 -0.64
C PRO A 55 -9.29 -7.79 -1.88
N SER A 56 -9.92 -7.06 -2.81
CA SER A 56 -10.48 -7.64 -4.03
C SER A 56 -9.41 -8.07 -5.04
N ALA A 57 -8.27 -7.36 -5.09
CA ALA A 57 -7.14 -7.67 -5.95
C ALA A 57 -6.32 -8.88 -5.48
N PHE A 58 -6.08 -9.01 -4.16
CA PHE A 58 -5.25 -10.09 -3.60
C PHE A 58 -6.04 -11.32 -3.13
N PHE A 59 -7.28 -11.13 -2.68
CA PHE A 59 -8.12 -12.17 -2.10
C PHE A 59 -9.44 -12.29 -2.89
N THR A 60 -9.35 -12.75 -4.13
CA THR A 60 -10.53 -13.03 -4.94
C THR A 60 -11.16 -14.36 -4.50
N GLU A 61 -12.18 -14.28 -3.64
CA GLU A 61 -12.83 -15.46 -3.03
C GLU A 61 -14.21 -15.79 -3.62
N THR A 62 -14.63 -15.07 -4.65
CA THR A 62 -15.89 -15.31 -5.34
C THR A 62 -15.66 -15.47 -6.84
N TRP A 63 -16.41 -16.39 -7.43
CA TRP A 63 -16.53 -16.51 -8.87
C TRP A 63 -17.35 -15.34 -9.43
N TYR A 64 -17.28 -15.16 -10.76
CA TYR A 64 -18.06 -14.15 -11.49
C TYR A 64 -19.59 -14.28 -11.32
N ASN A 65 -20.08 -15.43 -10.85
CA ASN A 65 -21.48 -15.70 -10.58
C ASN A 65 -21.84 -15.57 -9.08
N ASN A 66 -20.97 -14.93 -8.28
CA ASN A 66 -21.11 -14.78 -6.83
C ASN A 66 -21.14 -16.09 -6.03
N ASN A 67 -20.76 -17.22 -6.64
CA ASN A 67 -20.53 -18.44 -5.89
C ASN A 67 -19.15 -18.41 -5.26
N ASN A 68 -19.01 -18.94 -4.05
CA ASN A 68 -17.73 -19.04 -3.38
C ASN A 68 -16.78 -20.00 -4.12
N VAL A 69 -15.49 -19.68 -4.16
CA VAL A 69 -14.46 -20.64 -4.58
C VAL A 69 -14.29 -21.75 -3.54
N THR A 70 -13.94 -22.94 -4.00
CA THR A 70 -13.67 -24.10 -3.14
C THR A 70 -12.27 -24.05 -2.51
N GLU A 71 -11.32 -23.37 -3.16
CA GLU A 71 -9.97 -23.16 -2.67
C GLU A 71 -9.65 -21.66 -2.62
N TYR A 72 -9.12 -21.20 -1.48
CA TYR A 72 -8.77 -19.81 -1.23
C TYR A 72 -7.33 -19.49 -1.60
N GLY A 73 -7.02 -18.20 -1.76
CA GLY A 73 -5.67 -17.73 -2.01
C GLY A 73 -5.22 -17.86 -3.47
N TYR A 74 -6.15 -17.75 -4.42
CA TYR A 74 -5.84 -17.61 -5.82
C TYR A 74 -6.12 -16.18 -6.30
N VAL A 75 -5.17 -15.64 -7.06
CA VAL A 75 -5.26 -14.38 -7.78
C VAL A 75 -5.49 -14.69 -9.25
N LEU A 76 -6.45 -14.01 -9.88
CA LEU A 76 -6.91 -14.30 -11.25
C LEU A 76 -7.35 -15.76 -11.45
N PHE A 77 -7.80 -16.43 -10.40
CA PHE A 77 -8.23 -17.85 -10.39
C PHE A 77 -7.14 -18.89 -10.73
N GLU A 78 -5.96 -18.47 -11.19
CA GLU A 78 -4.88 -19.37 -11.64
C GLU A 78 -3.60 -19.25 -10.81
N ASN A 79 -3.31 -18.08 -10.24
CA ASN A 79 -2.04 -17.82 -9.55
C ASN A 79 -2.20 -17.97 -8.04
N ARG A 80 -1.48 -18.92 -7.44
CA ARG A 80 -1.54 -19.15 -5.99
C ARG A 80 -0.72 -18.11 -5.21
N LEU A 81 -1.35 -17.46 -4.25
CA LEU A 81 -0.69 -16.59 -3.28
C LEU A 81 0.08 -17.43 -2.26
N LEU A 82 1.33 -17.05 -1.99
CA LEU A 82 2.20 -17.74 -1.03
C LEU A 82 2.36 -16.88 0.23
N GLY A 83 2.00 -17.44 1.38
CA GLY A 83 2.11 -16.73 2.66
C GLY A 83 1.06 -15.64 2.81
N GLY A 84 1.50 -14.42 3.13
CA GLY A 84 0.64 -13.26 3.33
C GLY A 84 1.34 -11.96 3.00
N ILE A 85 0.57 -10.86 3.00
CA ILE A 85 1.07 -9.53 2.69
C ILE A 85 1.72 -8.93 3.94
N GLN A 86 2.99 -8.54 3.83
CA GLN A 86 3.71 -7.86 4.90
C GLN A 86 3.79 -6.36 4.62
N MET A 87 3.17 -5.56 5.48
CA MET A 87 3.32 -4.11 5.46
C MET A 87 4.53 -3.68 6.28
N ARG A 88 5.29 -2.70 5.78
CA ARG A 88 6.41 -2.08 6.50
C ARG A 88 6.33 -0.56 6.39
N GLN A 89 6.67 0.13 7.47
CA GLN A 89 6.72 1.59 7.54
C GLN A 89 8.10 2.05 8.04
N LYS A 90 8.56 3.21 7.55
CA LYS A 90 9.74 3.90 8.08
C LYS A 90 9.32 5.28 8.57
N LYS A 91 9.93 5.72 9.66
CA LYS A 91 9.64 7.00 10.31
C LYS A 91 10.94 7.74 10.61
N VAL A 92 10.87 9.07 10.55
CA VAL A 92 11.97 9.98 10.85
C VAL A 92 11.73 10.64 12.21
N ARG A 93 12.79 10.91 12.97
CA ARG A 93 12.72 11.56 14.28
C ARG A 93 12.27 13.03 14.16
N ASN A 94 11.52 13.49 15.15
CA ASN A 94 10.90 14.82 15.22
C ASN A 94 11.89 16.01 15.36
N ASN A 95 13.11 15.76 15.83
CA ASN A 95 14.15 16.78 15.99
C ASN A 95 15.31 16.54 15.00
N SER A 96 14.98 16.13 13.78
CA SER A 96 15.98 15.76 12.77
C SER A 96 16.46 16.95 11.93
N CYS A 97 15.80 18.10 12.03
CA CYS A 97 16.21 19.36 11.40
C CYS A 97 16.24 20.53 12.39
N LEU A 98 17.04 21.53 12.04
CA LEU A 98 17.16 22.78 12.79
C LEU A 98 16.13 23.78 12.24
N VAL A 99 15.17 24.15 13.08
CA VAL A 99 14.23 25.24 12.81
C VAL A 99 14.93 26.57 13.03
N ALA A 100 14.79 27.52 12.09
CA ALA A 100 15.35 28.85 12.22
C ALA A 100 14.77 29.58 13.45
N ASP A 101 15.61 30.39 14.11
CA ASP A 101 15.30 30.98 15.43
C ASP A 101 13.98 31.76 15.45
N ASP A 102 13.67 32.47 14.36
CA ASP A 102 12.46 33.28 14.21
C ASP A 102 11.17 32.43 14.26
N PHE A 103 11.22 31.17 13.82
CA PHE A 103 10.04 30.29 13.69
C PHE A 103 9.91 29.26 14.82
N LYS A 104 10.82 29.26 15.80
CA LYS A 104 10.82 28.27 16.90
C LYS A 104 9.55 28.27 17.74
N ASN A 105 8.86 29.41 17.82
CA ASN A 105 7.61 29.52 18.56
C ASN A 105 6.39 28.97 17.81
N GLU A 106 6.46 28.88 16.47
CA GLU A 106 5.35 28.42 15.63
C GLU A 106 5.55 26.96 15.15
N ILE A 107 6.78 26.59 14.82
CA ILE A 107 7.13 25.27 14.30
C ILE A 107 7.76 24.45 15.43
N LEU A 108 6.93 23.66 16.11
CA LEU A 108 7.35 22.81 17.23
C LEU A 108 8.01 21.49 16.79
N PHE A 109 7.77 21.07 15.54
CA PHE A 109 8.10 19.74 15.04
C PHE A 109 8.81 19.82 13.68
N CYS A 110 9.92 19.09 13.52
CA CYS A 110 10.76 19.18 12.32
C CYS A 110 11.24 17.80 11.85
N TYR A 111 10.66 17.33 10.75
CA TYR A 111 11.05 16.09 10.10
C TYR A 111 11.90 16.38 8.85
N ASN A 112 13.15 15.92 8.88
CA ASN A 112 14.07 16.03 7.75
C ASN A 112 13.81 14.92 6.73
N SER A 113 14.47 15.01 5.56
CA SER A 113 14.53 13.92 4.59
C SER A 113 15.06 12.64 5.23
N TYR A 114 14.58 11.49 4.76
CA TYR A 114 15.01 10.21 5.28
C TYR A 114 16.52 10.01 5.10
N ALA A 115 17.20 9.72 6.21
CA ALA A 115 18.54 9.19 6.24
C ALA A 115 18.61 8.14 7.35
N PRO A 116 19.44 7.09 7.22
CA PRO A 116 19.57 6.06 8.25
C PRO A 116 19.90 6.61 9.66
N VAL A 117 20.62 7.74 9.71
CA VAL A 117 20.98 8.45 10.96
C VAL A 117 19.76 9.07 11.65
N TYR A 118 18.76 9.52 10.89
CA TYR A 118 17.55 10.17 11.39
C TYR A 118 16.37 9.21 11.57
N GLU A 119 16.58 7.91 11.34
CA GLU A 119 15.54 6.90 11.48
C GLU A 119 15.08 6.79 12.94
N ASP A 120 13.77 6.89 13.12
CA ASP A 120 13.13 6.68 14.42
C ASP A 120 12.95 5.19 14.66
N GLN A 121 13.58 4.69 15.72
CA GLN A 121 13.49 3.29 16.17
C GLN A 121 12.66 3.16 17.44
N VAL A 122 12.12 4.26 17.95
CA VAL A 122 11.28 4.25 19.14
C VAL A 122 9.91 3.68 18.77
N SER A 123 9.31 2.90 19.68
CA SER A 123 7.93 2.43 19.54
C SER A 123 6.98 3.63 19.40
N PHE A 124 5.85 3.45 18.73
CA PHE A 124 4.86 4.52 18.58
C PHE A 124 3.45 3.97 18.46
N GLY A 125 2.48 4.81 18.79
CA GLY A 125 1.05 4.49 18.72
C GLY A 125 0.50 3.90 20.02
N PRO A 126 -0.79 3.51 20.03
CA PRO A 126 -1.49 3.08 21.23
C PRO A 126 -0.94 1.80 21.88
N CYS A 127 -0.01 1.10 21.23
CA CYS A 127 0.67 -0.08 21.74
C CYS A 127 1.90 0.24 22.62
N GLU A 128 2.19 1.52 22.93
CA GLU A 128 3.28 1.90 23.85
C GLU A 128 3.10 1.36 25.29
N ASN A 129 1.92 0.83 25.66
CA ASN A 129 1.63 0.31 27.01
C ASN A 129 1.26 -1.18 27.05
N LEU A 130 1.72 -2.02 26.12
CA LEU A 130 1.45 -3.48 26.18
C LEU A 130 2.42 -4.27 27.09
N ASP A 131 3.32 -3.57 27.79
CA ASP A 131 4.07 -4.10 28.92
C ASP A 131 3.42 -3.64 30.26
N ALA A 132 2.26 -4.22 30.59
CA ALA A 132 1.67 -4.24 31.94
C ALA A 132 0.94 -5.57 32.19
#